data_AF-A0A7X7JA11-F1
#
_entry.id   AF-A0A7X7JA11-F1
#
_cell.length_a   1.000
_cell.length_b   1.000
_cell.length_c   1.000
_cell.angle_alpha   90.00
_cell.angle_beta   90.00
_cell.angle_gamma   90.00
#
_symmetry.space_group_name_H-M   'P 1'
#
loop_
_entity.id
_entity.type
_entity.pdbx_description
1 polymer ?
#
loop_
_entity_poly.entity_id
_entity_poly.type
_entity_poly.pdbx_seq_one_letter_code
_entity_poly.pdbx_strand_id
1 'polypeptide(L)'
;MVADSPLGNIEKLEKDLWEAADQLRANSKLTSSEYCMPVLGVIFLRHAANRFEAATHQIQADQQSGRMPKRPLVQADYIKRHALML
;
A
#
# COMPACT_ATOMS: atom_id res chain seq x y z
N MET A 1 -23.60 -10.44 -6.05
CA MET A 1 -22.25 -10.87 -5.64
C MET A 1 -21.28 -9.80 -6.13
N VAL A 2 -20.97 -8.82 -5.27
CA VAL A 2 -20.00 -7.76 -5.59
C VAL A 2 -18.63 -8.30 -5.18
N ALA A 3 -17.71 -8.35 -6.13
CA ALA A 3 -16.35 -8.78 -5.91
C ALA A 3 -15.66 -7.82 -4.94
N ASP A 4 -15.27 -8.32 -3.76
CA ASP A 4 -14.38 -7.63 -2.82
C ASP A 4 -13.05 -7.43 -3.54
N SER A 5 -12.92 -6.26 -4.17
CA SER A 5 -11.72 -5.89 -4.92
C SER A 5 -10.75 -5.28 -3.92
N PRO A 6 -9.50 -5.79 -3.79
CA PRO A 6 -8.54 -5.29 -2.81
C PRO A 6 -8.28 -3.78 -2.92
N LEU A 7 -8.48 -3.22 -4.11
CA LEU A 7 -8.42 -1.79 -4.39
C LEU A 7 -9.53 -0.97 -3.69
N GLY A 8 -10.76 -1.49 -3.63
CA GLY A 8 -11.89 -0.78 -3.00
C GLY A 8 -11.74 -0.65 -1.48
N ASN A 9 -11.05 -1.60 -0.84
CA ASN A 9 -10.71 -1.51 0.58
C ASN A 9 -9.60 -0.50 0.85
N ILE A 10 -8.67 -0.29 -0.09
CA ILE A 10 -7.62 0.73 0.01
C ILE A 10 -8.23 2.13 -0.15
N GLU A 11 -9.10 2.34 -1.14
CA GLU A 11 -9.77 3.64 -1.35
C GLU A 11 -10.62 4.04 -0.14
N LYS A 12 -11.32 3.07 0.46
CA LYS A 12 -12.10 3.30 1.68
C LYS A 12 -11.18 3.59 2.88
N LEU A 13 -10.08 2.85 3.02
CA LEU A 13 -9.08 3.08 4.06
C LEU A 13 -8.46 4.48 3.94
N GLU A 14 -8.10 4.91 2.73
CA GLU A 14 -7.58 6.26 2.48
C GLU A 14 -8.57 7.35 2.83
N LYS A 15 -9.84 7.15 2.47
CA LYS A 15 -10.91 8.09 2.82
C LYS A 15 -11.10 8.17 4.33
N ASP A 16 -11.20 7.03 5.01
CA ASP A 16 -11.39 6.94 6.46
C ASP A 16 -10.20 7.61 7.20
N LEU A 17 -8.97 7.45 6.70
CA LEU A 17 -7.78 8.09 7.25
C LEU A 17 -7.67 9.59 6.94
N TRP A 18 -8.08 10.02 5.73
CA TRP A 18 -8.12 11.43 5.36
C TRP A 18 -9.15 12.18 6.21
N GLU A 19 -10.31 11.56 6.43
CA GLU A 19 -11.40 12.12 7.25
C GLU A 19 -11.01 12.18 8.73
N ALA A 20 -10.30 11.18 9.25
CA ALA A 20 -9.71 11.21 10.60
C ALA A 20 -8.65 12.32 10.75
N ALA A 21 -7.79 12.50 9.75
CA ALA A 21 -6.80 13.57 9.74
C ALA A 21 -7.46 14.96 9.67
N ASP A 22 -8.52 15.11 8.88
CA ASP A 22 -9.25 16.38 8.75
C ASP A 22 -10.03 16.73 10.04
N GLN A 23 -10.64 15.74 10.70
CA GLN A 23 -11.27 15.93 12.01
C GLN A 23 -10.26 16.32 13.10
N LEU A 24 -9.08 15.71 13.11
CA LEU A 24 -8.00 16.07 14.04
C LEU A 24 -7.48 17.49 13.78
N ARG A 25 -7.35 17.89 12.50
CA ARG A 25 -7.01 19.26 12.07
C ARG A 25 -8.07 20.27 12.50
N ALA A 26 -9.35 19.93 12.38
CA ALA A 26 -10.46 20.83 12.70
C ALA A 26 -10.68 21.03 14.21
N ASN A 27 -10.32 20.04 15.04
CA ASN A 27 -10.63 20.05 16.47
C ASN A 27 -9.44 20.26 17.41
N SER A 28 -8.20 20.25 16.92
CA SER A 28 -7.02 20.26 17.81
C SER A 28 -6.33 21.62 17.86
N LYS A 29 -6.31 22.24 19.04
CA LYS A 29 -5.32 23.24 19.46
C LYS A 29 -3.90 22.63 19.63
N LEU A 30 -3.55 21.56 18.92
CA LEU A 30 -2.24 20.90 19.02
C LEU A 30 -1.38 21.18 17.79
N THR A 31 -0.09 21.37 18.05
CA THR A 31 0.93 21.88 17.14
C THR A 31 1.13 20.98 15.92
N SER A 32 1.64 21.56 14.84
CA SER A 32 1.79 20.92 13.53
C SER A 32 2.50 19.56 13.47
N SER A 33 3.18 19.20 14.54
CA SER A 33 3.99 18.01 14.68
C SER A 33 3.19 16.72 14.94
N GLU A 34 1.98 16.78 15.51
CA GLU A 34 1.24 15.57 15.92
C GLU A 34 0.39 14.94 14.81
N TYR A 35 -0.05 15.73 13.82
CA TYR A 35 -0.80 15.20 12.67
C TYR A 35 0.10 14.71 11.53
N CYS A 36 1.40 15.03 11.55
CA CYS A 36 2.33 14.63 10.49
C CYS A 36 2.52 13.12 10.43
N MET A 37 2.56 12.44 11.58
CA MET A 37 2.74 10.98 11.65
C MET A 37 1.60 10.16 11.01
N PRO A 38 0.30 10.37 11.33
CA PRO A 38 -0.76 9.58 10.72
C PRO A 38 -0.91 9.85 9.22
N VAL A 39 -0.78 11.10 8.77
CA VAL A 39 -0.86 11.46 7.34
C VAL A 39 0.31 10.86 6.56
N LEU A 40 1.53 10.91 7.10
CA LEU A 40 2.69 10.27 6.49
C LEU A 40 2.53 8.74 6.44
N GLY A 41 1.90 8.14 7.45
CA GLY A 41 1.54 6.73 7.45
C GLY A 41 0.64 6.33 6.29
N VAL A 42 -0.39 7.12 5.99
CA VAL A 42 -1.30 6.88 4.84
C VAL A 42 -0.55 6.96 3.52
N ILE A 43 0.22 8.03 3.34
CA ILE A 43 1.00 8.26 2.11
C ILE A 43 2.00 7.11 1.91
N PHE A 44 2.64 6.67 3.00
CA PHE A 44 3.55 5.53 2.99
C PHE A 44 2.82 4.23 2.59
N LEU A 45 1.64 3.94 3.16
CA LEU A 45 0.87 2.74 2.83
C LEU A 45 0.41 2.73 1.37
N ARG A 46 -0.10 3.85 0.84
CA ARG A 46 -0.45 3.97 -0.59
C ARG A 46 0.77 3.73 -1.47
N HIS A 47 1.91 4.30 -1.11
CA HIS A 47 3.16 4.12 -1.86
C HIS A 47 3.69 2.69 -1.80
N ALA A 48 3.58 2.03 -0.64
CA ALA A 48 3.93 0.62 -0.46
C ALA A 48 3.01 -0.29 -1.29
N ALA A 49 1.71 -0.03 -1.29
CA ALA A 49 0.72 -0.76 -2.09
C ALA A 49 1.02 -0.69 -3.60
N ASN A 50 1.26 0.52 -4.12
CA ASN A 50 1.61 0.70 -5.53
C ASN A 50 2.89 -0.07 -5.92
N ARG A 51 3.90 -0.09 -5.04
CA ARG A 51 5.15 -0.86 -5.27
C ARG A 51 4.94 -2.36 -5.21
N PHE A 52 4.08 -2.84 -4.31
CA PHE A 52 3.73 -4.25 -4.20
C PHE A 52 3.03 -4.75 -5.46
N GLU A 53 2.07 -3.99 -6.00
CA GLU A 53 1.39 -4.32 -7.25
C GLU A 53 2.37 -4.34 -8.43
N ALA A 54 3.21 -3.31 -8.56
CA ALA A 54 4.23 -3.24 -9.59
C ALA A 54 5.21 -4.43 -9.52
N ALA A 55 5.66 -4.81 -8.32
CA ALA A 55 6.52 -5.97 -8.12
C ALA A 55 5.81 -7.28 -8.46
N THR A 56 4.52 -7.41 -8.11
CA THR A 56 3.71 -8.59 -8.45
C THR A 56 3.61 -8.76 -9.97
N HIS A 57 3.34 -7.68 -10.71
CA HIS A 57 3.31 -7.71 -12.16
C HIS A 57 4.66 -8.11 -12.78
N GLN A 58 5.77 -7.56 -12.26
CA GLN A 58 7.11 -7.94 -12.73
C GLN A 58 7.43 -9.41 -12.46
N ILE A 59 7.08 -9.91 -11.28
CA ILE A 59 7.27 -11.32 -10.91
C ILE A 59 6.47 -12.22 -11.86
N GLN A 60 5.22 -11.89 -12.13
CA GLN A 60 4.38 -12.65 -13.07
C GLN A 60 4.97 -12.64 -14.49
N ALA A 61 5.46 -11.50 -14.96
CA ALA A 61 6.13 -11.39 -16.27
C ALA A 61 7.43 -12.22 -16.33
N ASP A 62 8.22 -12.24 -15.25
CA ASP A 62 9.44 -13.05 -15.14
C ASP A 62 9.13 -14.55 -15.10
N GLN A 63 8.03 -14.95 -14.46
CA GLN A 63 7.54 -16.33 -14.47
C GLN A 63 7.01 -16.76 -15.84
N GLN A 64 6.36 -15.85 -16.56
CA GLN A 64 5.87 -16.10 -17.93
C GLN A 64 7.02 -16.20 -18.94
N SER A 65 8.05 -15.36 -18.80
CA SER A 65 9.24 -15.38 -19.66
C SER A 65 10.24 -16.49 -19.33
N GLY A 66 9.98 -17.28 -18.27
CA GLY A 66 10.85 -18.39 -17.84
C GLY A 66 12.13 -17.95 -17.11
N ARG A 67 12.29 -16.66 -16.83
CA ARG A 67 13.42 -16.11 -16.05
C ARG A 67 13.33 -16.47 -14.58
N MET A 68 12.13 -16.79 -14.10
CA MET A 68 11.87 -17.20 -12.73
C MET A 68 11.08 -18.53 -12.69
N PRO A 69 11.45 -19.49 -11.83
CA PRO A 69 10.67 -20.71 -11.66
C PRO A 69 9.26 -20.39 -11.17
N LYS A 70 8.26 -21.11 -11.71
CA LYS A 70 6.85 -21.05 -11.28
C LYS A 70 6.70 -21.74 -9.93
N ARG A 71 7.11 -21.03 -8.87
CA ARG A 71 6.98 -21.42 -7.46
C ARG A 71 6.09 -20.40 -6.72
N PRO A 72 5.55 -20.74 -5.55
CA PRO A 72 4.85 -19.79 -4.69
C PRO A 72 5.73 -18.58 -4.39
N LEU A 73 5.13 -17.38 -4.40
CA LEU A 73 5.86 -16.14 -4.14
C LEU A 73 6.23 -16.06 -2.67
N VAL A 74 7.48 -15.70 -2.40
CA VAL A 74 7.98 -15.50 -1.04
C VAL A 74 8.40 -14.05 -0.84
N GLN A 75 8.49 -13.61 0.43
CA GLN A 75 8.88 -12.25 0.79
C GLN A 75 10.20 -11.80 0.11
N ALA A 76 11.16 -12.72 -0.05
CA ALA A 76 12.42 -12.44 -0.72
C ALA A 76 12.27 -11.99 -2.19
N ASP A 77 11.22 -12.43 -2.89
CA ASP A 77 10.97 -12.06 -4.29
C ASP A 77 10.51 -10.59 -4.42
N TYR A 78 9.82 -10.09 -3.39
CA TYR A 78 9.38 -8.69 -3.27
C TYR A 78 10.52 -7.77 -2.80
N ILE A 79 11.33 -8.21 -1.82
CA ILE A 79 12.50 -7.45 -1.35
C ILE A 79 13.50 -7.20 -2.49
N LYS A 80 13.74 -8.20 -3.35
CA LYS A 80 14.60 -8.06 -4.54
C LYS A 80 14.12 -6.98 -5.53
N ARG A 81 12.84 -6.63 -5.47
CA ARG A 81 12.19 -5.62 -6.33
C ARG A 81 11.88 -4.33 -5.56
N HIS A 82 12.49 -4.14 -4.39
CA HIS A 82 12.28 -2.96 -3.53
C HIS A 82 10.81 -2.74 -3.13
N ALA A 83 10.06 -3.83 -2.95
CA ALA A 83 8.67 -3.83 -2.51
C ALA A 83 8.49 -4.59 -1.18
N LEU A 84 7.56 -4.12 -0.36
CA LEU A 84 7.08 -4.85 0.81
C LEU A 84 6.04 -5.86 0.35
N MET A 85 6.05 -7.06 0.94
CA MET A 85 4.97 -8.03 0.76
C MET A 85 3.82 -7.59 1.68
N LEU A 86 2.70 -7.20 1.08
CA LEU A 86 1.49 -6.73 1.76
C LEU A 86 0.41 -7.82 1.76
#